data_AF-A0AAX3JLU3-F1
#
_entry.id   AF-A0AAX3JLU3-F1
#
_cell.length_a   1.000
_cell.length_b   1.000
_cell.length_c   1.000
_cell.angle_alpha   90.00
_cell.angle_beta   90.00
_cell.angle_gamma   90.00
#
_symmetry.space_group_name_H-M   'P 1'
#
loop_
_entity.id
_entity.type
_entity.pdbx_description
1 polymer ?
#
loop_
_entity_poly.entity_id
_entity_poly.type
_entity_poly.pdbx_seq_one_letter_code
_entity_poly.pdbx_strand_id
1 'polypeptide(L)'
;MEFRKLLFVISLTVVSFMLFSRDYKGLDFKIKFFNQSIYRVNSNVSIEVSLSNSSDDLLTLEIGDINTFGFDFDVTGTTNIKVKRPLEYVRNRAKNIAIPVRTLTLRPNERFSVVMNLNQFVQFDKDGVYFVKGVFFPDISDPQKSIESNVITLFLKPKMGNGAEEFDFSSLTSNHEIQNVLKRENLSPDKVVEYLFSALRLGNKEKFFLYIDIESLILNDRGKSYLYKQELKSGSKNMLEEYKEYLWNSSNSDISKVPSKFSIVETTYTDSTGKVVSDVYFDDGHFYVARRYTFFLKKYDYCWIIYDYTVQNTGIKEK
;
A
#
# COMPACT_ATOMS: atom_id res chain seq x y z
N MET A 1 64.01 -10.86 -38.42
CA MET A 1 62.88 -11.67 -38.92
C MET A 1 62.76 -12.87 -37.97
N GLU A 2 62.44 -12.69 -36.68
CA GLU A 2 61.25 -12.02 -36.10
C GLU A 2 59.96 -12.62 -36.70
N PHE A 3 59.02 -13.07 -35.85
CA PHE A 3 57.72 -13.74 -36.16
C PHE A 3 57.57 -15.26 -36.06
N ARG A 4 58.29 -15.97 -35.16
CA ARG A 4 57.93 -17.39 -34.90
C ARG A 4 57.83 -17.87 -33.46
N LYS A 5 57.99 -16.98 -32.47
CA LYS A 5 57.84 -17.32 -31.04
C LYS A 5 56.79 -16.49 -30.28
N LEU A 6 55.94 -15.76 -31.00
CA LEU A 6 54.91 -14.87 -30.42
C LEU A 6 53.48 -15.37 -30.69
N LEU A 7 53.27 -16.68 -30.82
CA LEU A 7 51.93 -17.26 -31.07
C LEU A 7 51.48 -18.27 -30.02
N PHE A 8 52.32 -18.60 -29.03
CA PHE A 8 51.97 -19.54 -27.97
C PHE A 8 51.69 -18.88 -26.60
N VAL A 9 51.83 -17.56 -26.50
CA VAL A 9 51.60 -16.80 -25.25
C VAL A 9 50.24 -16.08 -25.24
N ILE A 10 49.51 -16.05 -26.37
CA ILE A 10 48.15 -15.49 -26.47
C ILE A 10 47.09 -16.60 -26.33
N SER A 11 47.41 -17.69 -25.63
CA SER A 11 46.44 -18.75 -25.28
C SER A 11 46.07 -18.74 -23.80
N LEU A 12 46.61 -17.80 -23.00
CA LEU A 12 46.50 -17.83 -21.54
C LEU A 12 46.18 -16.46 -20.91
N THR A 13 45.36 -15.64 -21.54
CA THR A 13 44.80 -14.41 -20.92
C THR A 13 43.41 -14.06 -21.44
N VAL A 14 42.61 -15.05 -21.79
CA VAL A 14 41.15 -14.92 -21.84
C VAL A 14 40.59 -15.80 -20.73
N VAL A 15 40.98 -15.50 -19.49
CA VAL A 15 40.09 -15.79 -18.36
C VAL A 15 38.93 -14.84 -18.59
N SER A 16 37.90 -15.34 -19.28
CA SER A 16 36.60 -14.73 -19.28
C SER A 16 36.26 -14.45 -17.82
N PHE A 17 36.25 -13.17 -17.45
CA PHE A 17 35.39 -12.70 -16.38
C PHE A 17 33.97 -13.05 -16.84
N MET A 18 33.57 -14.30 -16.62
CA MET A 18 32.18 -14.69 -16.51
C MET A 18 31.68 -13.88 -15.31
N LEU A 19 31.18 -12.68 -15.59
CA LEU A 19 30.26 -11.98 -14.70
C LEU A 19 29.03 -12.88 -14.63
N PHE A 20 29.10 -13.92 -13.80
CA PHE A 20 27.94 -14.70 -13.45
C PHE A 20 26.99 -13.72 -12.79
N SER A 21 25.88 -13.44 -13.48
CA SER A 21 24.76 -12.77 -12.86
C SER A 21 24.40 -13.59 -11.63
N ARG A 22 24.72 -13.08 -10.43
CA ARG A 22 24.33 -13.74 -9.17
C ARG A 22 22.81 -13.85 -9.16
N ASP A 23 22.33 -15.08 -9.13
CA ASP A 23 20.92 -15.41 -9.00
C ASP A 23 20.67 -15.69 -7.52
N TYR A 24 19.71 -15.00 -6.92
CA TYR A 24 19.39 -15.09 -5.49
C TYR A 24 18.22 -16.04 -5.22
N LYS A 25 18.04 -17.04 -6.10
CA LYS A 25 17.04 -18.11 -5.92
C LYS A 25 17.15 -18.75 -4.54
N GLY A 26 16.00 -18.91 -3.90
CA GLY A 26 15.90 -19.49 -2.56
C GLY A 26 16.16 -18.52 -1.41
N LEU A 27 16.53 -17.26 -1.68
CA LEU A 27 16.57 -16.22 -0.65
C LEU A 27 15.15 -15.76 -0.28
N ASP A 28 14.78 -15.96 0.98
CA ASP A 28 13.50 -15.52 1.56
C ASP A 28 13.73 -14.31 2.47
N PHE A 29 12.93 -13.27 2.30
CA PHE A 29 12.97 -12.05 3.09
C PHE A 29 11.64 -11.86 3.83
N LYS A 30 11.70 -11.74 5.16
CA LYS A 30 10.54 -11.55 6.02
C LYS A 30 10.72 -10.40 7.00
N ILE A 31 9.60 -9.80 7.38
CA ILE A 31 9.54 -8.72 8.37
C ILE A 31 8.46 -9.00 9.42
N LYS A 32 8.71 -8.58 10.66
CA LYS A 32 7.74 -8.57 11.77
C LYS A 32 8.06 -7.45 12.75
N PHE A 33 7.10 -7.02 13.55
CA PHE A 33 7.39 -6.08 14.65
C PHE A 33 8.30 -6.75 15.68
N PHE A 34 9.33 -6.02 16.13
CA PHE A 34 10.27 -6.53 17.12
C PHE A 34 9.66 -6.53 18.52
N ASN A 35 8.94 -5.46 18.87
CA ASN A 35 8.18 -5.33 20.10
C ASN A 35 6.70 -5.17 19.77
N GLN A 36 5.82 -6.06 20.24
CA GLN A 36 4.37 -5.94 20.07
C GLN A 36 3.78 -4.88 21.02
N SER A 37 4.35 -3.67 20.98
CA SER A 37 3.97 -2.54 21.81
C SER A 37 2.86 -1.74 21.13
N ILE A 38 2.06 -1.04 21.92
CA ILE A 38 1.12 -0.06 21.41
C ILE A 38 1.92 1.13 20.86
N TYR A 39 2.04 1.23 19.54
CA TYR A 39 2.71 2.35 18.88
C TYR A 39 1.79 3.58 18.81
N ARG A 40 2.34 4.74 19.12
CA ARG A 40 1.70 6.06 18.97
C ARG A 40 2.42 6.88 17.89
N VAL A 41 1.79 7.92 17.36
CA VAL A 41 2.46 8.90 16.50
C VAL A 41 3.72 9.42 17.21
N ASN A 42 4.83 9.50 16.49
CA ASN A 42 6.20 9.77 16.97
C ASN A 42 6.86 8.67 17.82
N SER A 43 6.26 7.49 17.97
CA SER A 43 6.97 6.36 18.59
C SER A 43 8.05 5.83 17.66
N ASN A 44 9.12 5.29 18.24
CA ASN A 44 10.10 4.50 17.50
C ASN A 44 9.51 3.11 17.22
N VAL A 45 9.21 2.85 15.96
CA VAL A 45 8.67 1.58 15.48
C VAL A 45 9.84 0.66 15.13
N SER A 46 10.04 -0.37 15.95
CA SER A 46 11.14 -1.33 15.75
C SER A 46 10.65 -2.54 14.97
N ILE A 47 11.34 -2.86 13.88
CA ILE A 47 11.01 -3.97 12.99
C ILE A 47 12.18 -4.96 12.95
N GLU A 48 11.89 -6.25 13.09
CA GLU A 48 12.85 -7.31 12.83
C GLU A 48 12.76 -7.69 11.35
N VAL A 49 13.90 -7.60 10.67
CA VAL A 49 14.12 -8.06 9.30
C VAL A 49 14.83 -9.41 9.38
N SER A 50 14.37 -10.38 8.59
CA SER A 50 14.93 -11.72 8.53
C SER A 50 15.21 -12.13 7.09
N LEU A 51 16.44 -12.59 6.83
CA LEU A 51 16.88 -13.17 5.57
C LEU A 51 17.19 -14.65 5.81
N SER A 52 16.61 -15.55 5.03
CA SER A 52 16.90 -16.98 5.11
C SER A 52 17.23 -17.59 3.76
N ASN A 53 18.21 -18.48 3.76
CA ASN A 53 18.57 -19.25 2.58
C ASN A 53 17.82 -20.58 2.58
N SER A 54 16.88 -20.73 1.65
CA SER A 54 16.09 -21.95 1.43
C SER A 54 16.60 -22.78 0.26
N SER A 55 17.75 -22.42 -0.33
CA SER A 55 18.41 -23.20 -1.37
C SER A 55 19.47 -24.14 -0.77
N ASP A 56 19.97 -25.05 -1.61
CA ASP A 56 21.07 -25.96 -1.26
C ASP A 56 22.46 -25.33 -1.49
N ASP A 57 22.51 -24.11 -2.02
CA ASP A 57 23.74 -23.39 -2.36
C ASP A 57 24.10 -22.33 -1.31
N LEU A 58 25.38 -21.94 -1.26
CA LEU A 58 25.86 -20.83 -0.44
C LEU A 58 25.43 -19.49 -1.06
N LEU A 59 24.74 -18.64 -0.29
CA LEU A 59 24.38 -17.29 -0.73
C LEU A 59 25.32 -16.23 -0.16
N THR A 60 25.82 -15.34 -1.02
CA THR A 60 26.64 -14.19 -0.63
C THR A 60 25.91 -12.89 -0.97
N LEU A 61 25.63 -12.09 0.06
CA LEU A 61 24.81 -10.89 0.03
C LEU A 61 25.65 -9.67 0.42
N GLU A 62 25.27 -8.50 -0.09
CA GLU A 62 25.83 -7.21 0.32
C GLU A 62 24.84 -6.49 1.23
N ILE A 63 25.35 -5.98 2.36
CA ILE A 63 24.58 -5.17 3.31
C ILE A 63 25.39 -3.91 3.61
N GLY A 64 24.78 -2.74 3.47
CA GLY A 64 25.45 -1.48 3.80
C GLY A 64 25.68 -1.35 5.30
N ASP A 65 26.79 -0.73 5.69
CA ASP A 65 27.06 -0.39 7.10
C ASP A 65 25.96 0.46 7.72
N ILE A 66 25.35 1.32 6.90
CA ILE A 66 24.17 2.09 7.23
C ILE A 66 22.98 1.32 6.68
N ASN A 67 22.12 0.87 7.57
CA ASN A 67 20.87 0.15 7.35
C ASN A 67 19.99 0.68 6.19
N THR A 68 20.09 1.96 5.82
CA THR A 68 19.39 2.58 4.69
C THR A 68 19.96 2.21 3.31
N PHE A 69 21.06 1.47 3.27
CA PHE A 69 21.69 0.94 2.05
C PHE A 69 21.69 -0.58 2.15
N GLY A 70 20.88 -1.23 1.30
CA GLY A 70 20.60 -2.66 1.35
C GLY A 70 19.14 -2.95 1.69
N PHE A 71 18.51 -2.15 2.55
CA PHE A 71 17.07 -2.24 2.84
C PHE A 71 16.34 -0.95 2.48
N ASP A 72 15.09 -1.08 2.07
CA ASP A 72 14.12 0.02 1.97
C ASP A 72 12.75 -0.48 2.45
N PHE A 73 11.84 0.45 2.76
CA PHE A 73 10.49 0.10 3.16
C PHE A 73 9.47 0.91 2.37
N ASP A 74 8.57 0.19 1.72
CA ASP A 74 7.35 0.75 1.14
C ASP A 74 6.26 0.72 2.20
N VAL A 75 5.95 1.91 2.71
CA VAL A 75 4.89 2.08 3.70
C VAL A 75 3.76 2.91 3.09
N THR A 76 2.56 2.36 3.11
CA THR A 76 1.36 3.04 2.59
C THR A 76 0.30 3.14 3.67
N GLY A 77 -0.46 4.24 3.67
CA GLY A 77 -1.65 4.36 4.51
C GLY A 77 -2.82 3.53 3.96
N THR A 78 -3.96 3.55 4.66
CA THR A 78 -5.22 2.96 4.15
C THR A 78 -5.66 3.53 2.81
N THR A 79 -5.24 4.75 2.46
CA THR A 79 -5.50 5.40 1.16
C THR A 79 -4.48 5.05 0.07
N ASN A 80 -3.57 4.09 0.31
CA ASN A 80 -2.42 3.75 -0.55
C ASN A 80 -1.42 4.91 -0.80
N ILE A 81 -1.54 6.00 -0.05
CA ILE A 81 -0.57 7.10 -0.14
C ILE A 81 0.71 6.66 0.56
N LYS A 82 1.84 6.71 -0.17
CA LYS A 82 3.15 6.43 0.41
C LYS A 82 3.44 7.42 1.54
N VAL A 83 3.85 6.88 2.68
CA VAL A 83 4.27 7.68 3.82
C VAL A 83 5.52 8.47 3.43
N LYS A 84 5.55 9.75 3.82
CA LYS A 84 6.66 10.65 3.52
C LYS A 84 7.97 10.10 4.10
N ARG A 85 9.07 10.22 3.35
CA ARG A 85 10.40 9.86 3.83
C ARG A 85 11.02 11.03 4.63
N PRO A 86 11.77 10.76 5.72
CA PRO A 86 12.44 11.81 6.48
C PRO A 86 13.55 12.47 5.65
N LEU A 87 13.84 13.75 5.94
CA LEU A 87 14.85 14.52 5.21
C LEU A 87 16.25 13.89 5.28
N GLU A 88 16.57 13.28 6.43
CA GLU A 88 17.85 12.61 6.65
C GLU A 88 18.03 11.40 5.72
N TYR A 89 16.97 10.61 5.51
CA TYR A 89 16.99 9.50 4.55
C TYR A 89 17.31 9.99 3.14
N VAL A 90 16.60 11.03 2.69
CA VAL A 90 16.80 11.61 1.35
C VAL A 90 18.22 12.16 1.20
N ARG A 91 18.71 12.89 2.21
CA ARG A 91 20.07 13.43 2.23
C ARG A 91 21.11 12.33 2.18
N ASN A 92 20.94 11.25 2.95
CA ASN A 92 21.89 10.15 2.96
C ASN A 92 21.94 9.44 1.61
N ARG A 93 20.79 9.18 0.98
CA ARG A 93 20.71 8.56 -0.36
C ARG A 93 21.23 9.46 -1.49
N ALA A 94 21.20 10.79 -1.32
CA ALA A 94 21.70 11.75 -2.30
C ALA A 94 23.22 12.02 -2.21
N LYS A 95 23.90 11.58 -1.15
CA LYS A 95 25.36 11.75 -1.01
C LYS A 95 26.07 10.92 -2.07
N ASN A 96 26.90 11.56 -2.88
CA ASN A 96 27.79 10.89 -3.83
C ASN A 96 29.08 10.44 -3.13
N ILE A 97 28.97 9.49 -2.19
CA ILE A 97 30.09 8.88 -1.47
C ILE A 97 30.07 7.37 -1.68
N ALA A 98 31.23 6.72 -1.67
CA ALA A 98 31.31 5.27 -1.70
C ALA A 98 30.56 4.70 -0.47
N ILE A 99 29.57 3.86 -0.72
CA ILE A 99 28.78 3.21 0.33
C ILE A 99 29.62 2.07 0.87
N PRO A 100 30.05 2.09 2.15
CA PRO A 100 30.75 0.95 2.72
C PRO A 100 29.78 -0.24 2.84
N VAL A 101 30.15 -1.33 2.18
CA VAL A 101 29.38 -2.57 2.13
C VAL A 101 30.07 -3.67 2.94
N ARG A 102 29.27 -4.46 3.65
CA ARG A 102 29.67 -5.70 4.29
C ARG A 102 29.16 -6.87 3.47
N THR A 103 29.94 -7.93 3.46
CA THR A 103 29.52 -9.21 2.87
C THR A 103 28.92 -10.08 3.95
N LEU A 104 27.66 -10.50 3.76
CA LEU A 104 27.00 -11.52 4.56
C LEU A 104 26.95 -12.82 3.75
N THR A 105 27.31 -13.94 4.37
CA THR A 105 27.19 -15.25 3.74
C THR A 105 26.19 -16.11 4.51
N LEU A 106 25.23 -16.72 3.81
CA LEU A 106 24.22 -17.60 4.37
C LEU A 106 24.37 -19.00 3.78
N ARG A 107 24.62 -19.98 4.64
CA ARG A 107 24.59 -21.41 4.27
C ARG A 107 23.16 -21.90 4.04
N PRO A 108 22.96 -23.06 3.39
CA PRO A 108 21.65 -23.68 3.29
C PRO A 108 20.96 -23.78 4.66
N ASN A 109 19.69 -23.36 4.71
CA ASN A 109 18.84 -23.28 5.91
C ASN A 109 19.30 -22.29 7.00
N GLU A 110 20.31 -21.45 6.72
CA GLU A 110 20.75 -20.41 7.64
C GLU A 110 19.82 -19.19 7.57
N ARG A 111 19.65 -18.53 8.73
CA ARG A 111 18.84 -17.32 8.87
C ARG A 111 19.63 -16.24 9.59
N PHE A 112 19.63 -15.06 9.01
CA PHE A 112 20.11 -13.83 9.64
C PHE A 112 18.92 -12.93 9.98
N SER A 113 18.91 -12.38 11.18
CA SER A 113 17.90 -11.40 11.60
C SER A 113 18.55 -10.17 12.23
N VAL A 114 18.00 -8.99 11.94
CA VAL A 114 18.44 -7.71 12.50
C VAL A 114 17.23 -6.84 12.85
N VAL A 115 17.36 -6.06 13.92
CA VAL A 115 16.33 -5.10 14.33
C VAL A 115 16.68 -3.72 13.78
N MET A 116 15.70 -3.07 13.18
CA MET A 116 15.83 -1.77 12.54
C MET A 116 14.74 -0.83 13.05
N ASN A 117 15.03 0.47 13.05
CA ASN A 117 14.03 1.49 13.35
C ASN A 117 13.36 1.94 12.05
N LEU A 118 12.07 1.64 11.88
CA LEU A 118 11.31 1.99 10.67
C LEU A 118 11.23 3.51 10.45
N ASN A 119 11.32 4.31 11.52
CA ASN A 119 11.33 5.77 11.45
C ASN A 119 12.56 6.33 10.73
N GLN A 120 13.61 5.53 10.49
CA GLN A 120 14.75 5.92 9.65
C GLN A 120 14.39 5.97 8.16
N PHE A 121 13.31 5.28 7.76
CA PHE A 121 12.88 5.13 6.37
C PHE A 121 11.64 5.96 6.05
N VAL A 122 10.73 6.10 7.02
CA VAL A 122 9.45 6.79 6.86
C VAL A 122 9.11 7.66 8.07
N GLN A 123 8.38 8.74 7.82
CA GLN A 123 7.95 9.70 8.84
C GLN A 123 6.44 9.61 9.04
N PHE A 124 6.04 9.11 10.21
CA PHE A 124 4.63 9.02 10.59
C PHE A 124 4.13 10.32 11.21
N ASP A 125 3.42 11.12 10.42
CA ASP A 125 2.87 12.41 10.85
C ASP A 125 1.41 12.34 11.33
N LYS A 126 0.75 11.19 11.13
CA LYS A 126 -0.65 10.95 11.48
C LYS A 126 -0.81 9.61 12.19
N ASP A 127 -1.84 9.50 13.00
CA ASP A 127 -2.34 8.23 13.51
C ASP A 127 -3.14 7.50 12.43
N GLY A 128 -3.38 6.21 12.63
CA GLY A 128 -4.10 5.37 11.71
C GLY A 128 -3.38 4.06 11.38
N VAL A 129 -3.86 3.41 10.33
CA VAL A 129 -3.39 2.09 9.90
C VAL A 129 -2.47 2.24 8.69
N TYR A 130 -1.32 1.58 8.77
CA TYR A 130 -0.29 1.58 7.74
C TYR A 130 0.07 0.15 7.35
N PHE A 131 0.31 -0.07 6.07
CA PHE A 131 0.82 -1.32 5.53
C PHE A 131 2.31 -1.14 5.24
N VAL A 132 3.13 -2.06 5.75
CA VAL A 132 4.59 -1.99 5.65
C VAL A 132 5.05 -3.20 4.84
N LYS A 133 5.75 -2.94 3.74
CA LYS A 133 6.46 -3.93 2.93
C LYS A 133 7.94 -3.59 2.90
N GLY A 134 8.80 -4.55 3.20
CA GLY A 134 10.24 -4.40 3.07
C GLY A 134 10.69 -4.69 1.64
N VAL A 135 11.75 -4.02 1.21
CA VAL A 135 12.50 -4.31 -0.02
C VAL A 135 13.97 -4.50 0.35
N PHE A 136 14.56 -5.61 -0.07
CA PHE A 136 15.97 -5.93 0.16
C PHE A 136 16.73 -5.92 -1.17
N PHE A 137 17.94 -5.36 -1.16
CA PHE A 137 18.86 -5.29 -2.28
C PHE A 137 20.09 -6.14 -1.96
N PRO A 138 20.12 -7.42 -2.37
CA PRO A 138 21.21 -8.36 -2.10
C PRO A 138 22.51 -8.02 -2.83
N ASP A 139 22.43 -7.18 -3.87
CA ASP A 139 23.53 -6.50 -4.54
C ASP A 139 23.23 -5.00 -4.49
N ILE A 140 24.08 -4.22 -3.82
CA ILE A 140 23.82 -2.77 -3.66
C ILE A 140 24.15 -2.03 -4.96
N SER A 141 25.01 -2.61 -5.81
CA SER A 141 25.38 -2.09 -7.12
C SER A 141 24.28 -2.31 -8.18
N ASP A 142 23.40 -3.30 -7.99
CA ASP A 142 22.31 -3.65 -8.91
C ASP A 142 20.92 -3.55 -8.27
N PRO A 143 20.28 -2.36 -8.28
CA PRO A 143 18.98 -2.14 -7.68
C PRO A 143 17.83 -2.94 -8.31
N GLN A 144 18.02 -3.53 -9.51
CA GLN A 144 16.98 -4.28 -10.20
C GLN A 144 16.77 -5.67 -9.58
N LYS A 145 17.75 -6.17 -8.83
CA LYS A 145 17.70 -7.50 -8.19
C LYS A 145 17.11 -7.45 -6.79
N SER A 146 16.02 -6.72 -6.61
CA SER A 146 15.39 -6.58 -5.29
C SER A 146 14.49 -7.77 -4.92
N ILE A 147 14.35 -8.01 -3.63
CA ILE A 147 13.46 -9.02 -3.07
C ILE A 147 12.49 -8.34 -2.12
N GLU A 148 11.20 -8.65 -2.24
CA GLU A 148 10.16 -8.10 -1.38
C GLU A 148 9.85 -9.02 -0.20
N SER A 149 9.45 -8.44 0.93
CA SER A 149 8.98 -9.19 2.10
C SER A 149 7.47 -9.44 2.09
N ASN A 150 6.99 -10.19 3.09
CA ASN A 150 5.60 -10.14 3.52
C ASN A 150 5.18 -8.71 3.92
N VAL A 151 3.87 -8.45 3.92
CA VAL A 151 3.28 -7.17 4.37
C VAL A 151 2.80 -7.29 5.80
N ILE A 152 3.16 -6.33 6.67
CA ILE A 152 2.65 -6.22 8.05
C ILE A 152 1.81 -4.96 8.23
N THR A 153 0.88 -5.00 9.18
CA THR A 153 -0.05 -3.88 9.45
C THR A 153 0.35 -3.17 10.75
N LEU A 154 0.69 -1.89 10.65
CA LEU A 154 1.04 -1.03 11.76
C LEU A 154 -0.16 -0.17 12.16
N PHE A 155 -0.54 -0.23 13.43
CA PHE A 155 -1.54 0.65 14.03
C PHE A 155 -0.85 1.73 14.85
N LEU A 156 -1.01 3.00 14.45
CA LEU A 156 -0.51 4.14 15.21
C LEU A 156 -1.66 4.85 15.91
N LYS A 157 -1.58 4.96 17.23
CA LYS A 157 -2.51 5.77 18.04
C LYS A 157 -2.13 7.26 18.01
N PRO A 158 -3.09 8.19 18.22
CA PRO A 158 -2.80 9.61 18.35
C PRO A 158 -1.81 9.90 19.50
N LYS A 159 -1.15 11.05 19.41
CA LYS A 159 -0.28 11.54 20.51
C LYS A 159 -1.14 11.72 21.77
N MET A 160 -0.56 11.42 22.92
CA MET A 160 -1.22 11.61 24.21
C MET A 160 -1.37 13.12 24.46
N GLY A 161 -2.55 13.66 24.19
CA GLY A 161 -2.96 15.00 24.57
C GLY A 161 -3.80 14.95 25.85
N ASN A 162 -3.66 15.96 26.70
CA ASN A 162 -4.38 16.07 27.97
C ASN A 162 -5.89 16.15 27.73
N GLY A 163 -6.62 15.06 28.03
CA GLY A 163 -8.06 14.97 27.85
C GLY A 163 -8.45 13.77 26.99
N ALA A 164 -8.24 12.56 27.50
CA ALA A 164 -8.67 11.34 26.83
C ALA A 164 -9.90 10.82 27.56
N GLU A 165 -11.07 10.99 26.93
CA GLU A 165 -12.18 10.06 27.13
C GLU A 165 -11.66 8.66 26.77
N GLU A 166 -11.78 7.77 27.74
CA GLU A 166 -11.33 6.39 27.70
C GLU A 166 -12.25 5.60 26.76
N PHE A 167 -11.96 5.62 25.45
CA PHE A 167 -12.60 4.69 24.52
C PHE A 167 -12.09 3.27 24.82
N ASP A 168 -12.93 2.51 25.51
CA ASP A 168 -12.70 1.10 25.86
C ASP A 168 -12.77 0.22 24.60
N PHE A 169 -11.58 -0.15 24.11
CA PHE A 169 -11.40 -1.07 23.00
C PHE A 169 -11.03 -2.49 23.46
N SER A 170 -11.31 -2.86 24.72
CA SER A 170 -11.24 -4.25 25.17
C SER A 170 -12.09 -5.20 24.28
N SER A 171 -13.07 -4.63 23.54
CA SER A 171 -13.88 -5.30 22.53
C SER A 171 -13.20 -5.55 21.17
N LEU A 172 -12.09 -4.87 20.81
CA LEU A 172 -11.39 -5.09 19.54
C LEU A 172 -10.38 -6.24 19.58
N THR A 173 -9.94 -6.65 20.77
CA THR A 173 -9.07 -7.81 20.96
C THR A 173 -9.76 -9.15 20.64
N SER A 174 -11.09 -9.15 20.49
CA SER A 174 -11.88 -10.34 20.16
C SER A 174 -12.11 -10.54 18.66
N ASN A 175 -11.71 -9.58 17.81
CA ASN A 175 -11.97 -9.62 16.37
C ASN A 175 -10.73 -9.99 15.56
N HIS A 176 -10.22 -11.21 15.77
CA HIS A 176 -9.23 -11.82 14.88
C HIS A 176 -9.74 -11.93 13.42
N GLU A 177 -11.06 -11.83 13.19
CA GLU A 177 -11.66 -11.83 11.86
C GLU A 177 -11.50 -10.48 11.12
N ILE A 178 -11.53 -9.33 11.80
CA ILE A 178 -11.45 -8.01 11.14
C ILE A 178 -10.04 -7.72 10.60
N GLN A 179 -9.01 -8.26 11.25
CA GLN A 179 -7.60 -8.03 10.89
C GLN A 179 -7.17 -8.77 9.60
N ASN A 180 -7.91 -9.81 9.20
CA ASN A 180 -7.72 -10.48 7.91
C ASN A 180 -8.59 -9.88 6.79
N VAL A 181 -9.55 -9.00 7.13
CA VAL A 181 -10.66 -8.60 6.24
C VAL A 181 -10.50 -7.19 5.63
N LEU A 182 -9.58 -6.36 6.13
CA LEU A 182 -9.25 -5.05 5.56
C LEU A 182 -7.95 -5.07 4.75
N LYS A 183 -7.75 -6.12 3.95
CA LYS A 183 -6.71 -6.15 2.91
C LYS A 183 -7.36 -5.89 1.57
N ARG A 184 -6.80 -4.95 0.79
CA ARG A 184 -7.21 -4.79 -0.60
C ARG A 184 -6.76 -6.03 -1.37
N GLU A 185 -7.73 -6.74 -1.90
CA GLU A 185 -7.51 -7.81 -2.84
C GLU A 185 -7.39 -7.19 -4.25
N ASN A 186 -6.67 -7.87 -5.14
CA ASN A 186 -6.61 -7.47 -6.55
C ASN A 186 -7.93 -7.85 -7.24
N LEU A 187 -8.95 -7.03 -7.00
CA LEU A 187 -10.29 -7.16 -7.58
C LEU A 187 -10.35 -6.41 -8.90
N SER A 188 -10.98 -7.01 -9.92
CA SER A 188 -11.31 -6.30 -11.17
C SER A 188 -12.30 -5.15 -10.91
N PRO A 189 -12.40 -4.15 -11.81
CA PRO A 189 -13.21 -2.95 -11.57
C PRO A 189 -14.67 -3.23 -11.19
N ASP A 190 -15.31 -4.20 -11.85
CA ASP A 190 -16.66 -4.67 -11.55
C ASP A 190 -16.75 -5.26 -10.14
N LYS A 191 -15.77 -6.07 -9.74
CA LYS A 191 -15.70 -6.68 -8.39
C LYS A 191 -15.48 -5.64 -7.29
N VAL A 192 -14.77 -4.55 -7.57
CA VAL A 192 -14.68 -3.41 -6.65
C VAL A 192 -16.05 -2.77 -6.42
N VAL A 193 -16.85 -2.59 -7.46
CA VAL A 193 -18.20 -2.03 -7.35
C VAL A 193 -19.18 -3.00 -6.67
N GLU A 194 -19.09 -4.30 -6.95
CA GLU A 194 -19.84 -5.33 -6.22
C GLU A 194 -19.50 -5.33 -4.72
N TYR A 195 -18.21 -5.22 -4.40
CA TYR A 195 -17.72 -5.13 -3.03
C TYR A 195 -18.28 -3.90 -2.32
N LEU A 196 -18.28 -2.74 -3.00
CA LEU A 196 -18.85 -1.50 -2.49
C LEU A 196 -20.34 -1.67 -2.11
N PHE A 197 -21.17 -2.17 -3.02
CA PHE A 197 -22.59 -2.38 -2.75
C PHE A 197 -22.84 -3.41 -1.66
N SER A 198 -22.00 -4.45 -1.59
CA SER A 198 -22.06 -5.45 -0.52
C SER A 198 -21.73 -4.84 0.83
N ALA A 199 -20.70 -3.99 0.91
CA ALA A 199 -20.33 -3.28 2.13
C ALA A 199 -21.45 -2.34 2.60
N LEU A 200 -22.14 -1.66 1.68
CA LEU A 200 -23.31 -0.84 2.00
C LEU A 200 -24.46 -1.65 2.59
N ARG A 201 -24.81 -2.78 1.97
CA ARG A 201 -25.88 -3.66 2.47
C ARG A 201 -25.56 -4.23 3.86
N LEU A 202 -24.29 -4.44 4.16
CA LEU A 202 -23.81 -4.91 5.47
C LEU A 202 -23.59 -3.77 6.48
N GLY A 203 -23.76 -2.51 6.08
CA GLY A 203 -23.52 -1.35 6.94
C GLY A 203 -22.06 -1.20 7.40
N ASN A 204 -21.10 -1.79 6.67
CA ASN A 204 -19.70 -1.79 7.07
C ASN A 204 -18.97 -0.59 6.45
N LYS A 205 -18.81 0.45 7.26
CA LYS A 205 -18.23 1.74 6.86
C LYS A 205 -16.77 1.62 6.42
N GLU A 206 -15.97 0.82 7.12
CA GLU A 206 -14.55 0.62 6.81
C GLU A 206 -14.37 -0.09 5.47
N LYS A 207 -15.19 -1.10 5.19
CA LYS A 207 -15.20 -1.80 3.90
C LYS A 207 -15.70 -0.90 2.78
N PHE A 208 -16.74 -0.09 3.03
CA PHE A 208 -17.26 0.84 2.03
C PHE A 208 -16.17 1.78 1.50
N PHE A 209 -15.36 2.34 2.40
CA PHE A 209 -14.28 3.24 2.02
C PHE A 209 -13.00 2.54 1.53
N LEU A 210 -12.95 1.21 1.54
CA LEU A 210 -11.72 0.47 1.25
C LEU A 210 -11.20 0.74 -0.17
N TYR A 211 -12.06 0.87 -1.18
CA TYR A 211 -11.65 1.11 -2.57
C TYR A 211 -12.04 2.49 -3.08
N ILE A 212 -12.16 3.47 -2.19
CA ILE A 212 -12.53 4.84 -2.55
C ILE A 212 -11.38 5.81 -2.28
N ASP A 213 -11.07 6.64 -3.27
CA ASP A 213 -10.23 7.83 -3.13
C ASP A 213 -11.10 9.04 -2.78
N ILE A 214 -11.16 9.34 -1.48
CA ILE A 214 -11.98 10.42 -0.91
C ILE A 214 -11.53 11.81 -1.38
N GLU A 215 -10.22 11.99 -1.57
CA GLU A 215 -9.65 13.26 -2.01
C GLU A 215 -10.04 13.54 -3.46
N SER A 216 -9.93 12.54 -4.33
CA SER A 216 -10.42 12.66 -5.70
C SER A 216 -11.93 12.88 -5.75
N LEU A 217 -12.73 12.19 -4.92
CA LEU A 217 -14.17 12.39 -4.85
C LEU A 217 -14.56 13.82 -4.48
N ILE A 218 -13.96 14.40 -3.43
CA ILE A 218 -14.30 15.77 -3.02
C ILE A 218 -13.83 16.81 -4.04
N LEU A 219 -12.71 16.54 -4.73
CA LEU A 219 -12.21 17.41 -5.80
C LEU A 219 -13.11 17.39 -7.04
N ASN A 220 -13.77 16.26 -7.31
CA ASN A 220 -14.73 16.10 -8.41
C ASN A 220 -16.16 16.52 -8.02
N ASP A 221 -16.47 16.66 -6.73
CA ASP A 221 -17.72 17.22 -6.22
C ASP A 221 -17.82 18.72 -6.56
N ARG A 222 -18.71 19.06 -7.49
CA ARG A 222 -18.93 20.44 -7.98
C ARG A 222 -19.31 21.41 -6.86
N GLY A 223 -19.96 20.95 -5.79
CA GLY A 223 -20.40 21.79 -4.68
C GLY A 223 -19.34 21.97 -3.59
N LYS A 224 -18.39 21.03 -3.44
CA LYS A 224 -17.47 21.00 -2.29
C LYS A 224 -15.99 21.15 -2.64
N SER A 225 -15.62 20.99 -3.91
CA SER A 225 -14.23 21.12 -4.36
C SER A 225 -13.61 22.49 -4.04
N TYR A 226 -14.38 23.57 -4.10
CA TYR A 226 -13.92 24.92 -3.75
C TYR A 226 -13.54 25.02 -2.26
N LEU A 227 -14.45 24.58 -1.38
CA LEU A 227 -14.24 24.58 0.08
C LEU A 227 -13.02 23.71 0.43
N TYR A 228 -12.88 22.56 -0.24
CA TYR A 228 -11.73 21.68 -0.02
C TYR A 228 -10.40 22.31 -0.40
N LYS A 229 -10.35 22.96 -1.57
CA LYS A 229 -9.14 23.70 -1.99
C LYS A 229 -8.80 24.88 -1.08
N GLN A 230 -9.79 25.46 -0.40
CA GLN A 230 -9.57 26.52 0.59
C GLN A 230 -9.03 25.97 1.91
N GLU A 231 -9.61 24.88 2.41
CA GLU A 231 -9.14 24.21 3.64
C GLU A 231 -7.75 23.59 3.48
N LEU A 232 -7.42 23.09 2.29
CA LEU A 232 -6.07 22.60 1.99
C LEU A 232 -5.01 23.71 2.14
N LYS A 233 -5.38 24.95 1.82
CA LYS A 233 -4.53 26.14 1.96
C LYS A 233 -4.47 26.65 3.41
N SER A 234 -5.54 26.51 4.19
CA SER A 234 -5.60 26.88 5.61
C SER A 234 -4.85 25.87 6.50
N GLY A 235 -4.65 24.64 6.01
CA GLY A 235 -3.95 23.56 6.73
C GLY A 235 -4.83 22.79 7.71
N SER A 236 -6.15 22.97 7.66
CA SER A 236 -7.11 22.22 8.49
C SER A 236 -7.21 20.76 8.05
N LYS A 237 -7.25 19.83 9.01
CA LYS A 237 -7.20 18.38 8.74
C LYS A 237 -8.55 17.65 8.86
N ASN A 238 -9.61 18.32 9.33
CA ASN A 238 -10.89 17.68 9.63
C ASN A 238 -11.80 17.47 8.42
N MET A 239 -11.58 18.21 7.33
CA MET A 239 -12.52 18.25 6.22
C MET A 239 -12.69 16.89 5.50
N LEU A 240 -11.65 16.06 5.43
CA LEU A 240 -11.77 14.73 4.82
C LEU A 240 -12.61 13.76 5.68
N GLU A 241 -12.51 13.86 7.00
CA GLU A 241 -13.34 13.04 7.90
C GLU A 241 -14.79 13.53 7.90
N GLU A 242 -15.01 14.85 7.91
CA GLU A 242 -16.35 15.43 7.71
C GLU A 242 -16.96 15.01 6.37
N TYR A 243 -16.15 14.96 5.31
CA TYR A 243 -16.62 14.51 4.01
C TYR A 243 -16.89 13.00 3.98
N LYS A 244 -16.15 12.18 4.73
CA LYS A 244 -16.49 10.75 4.92
C LYS A 244 -17.81 10.58 5.66
N GLU A 245 -18.05 11.33 6.73
CA GLU A 245 -19.35 11.30 7.42
C GLU A 245 -20.48 11.75 6.49
N TYR A 246 -20.23 12.81 5.72
CA TYR A 246 -21.16 13.28 4.68
C TYR A 246 -21.45 12.18 3.65
N LEU A 247 -20.41 11.51 3.13
CA LEU A 247 -20.56 10.43 2.16
C LEU A 247 -21.29 9.25 2.77
N TRP A 248 -21.00 8.86 4.01
CA TRP A 248 -21.64 7.73 4.68
C TRP A 248 -23.12 7.97 4.99
N ASN A 249 -23.50 9.23 5.19
CA ASN A 249 -24.89 9.59 5.40
C ASN A 249 -25.68 9.56 4.07
N SER A 250 -26.53 8.54 3.92
CA SER A 250 -27.34 8.30 2.71
C SER A 250 -28.34 9.42 2.36
N SER A 251 -28.70 10.27 3.32
CA SER A 251 -29.51 11.47 3.07
C SER A 251 -28.74 12.55 2.30
N ASN A 252 -27.41 12.54 2.45
CA ASN A 252 -26.51 13.56 1.94
C ASN A 252 -25.84 13.15 0.62
N SER A 253 -25.62 11.85 0.41
CA SER A 253 -24.89 11.32 -0.73
C SER A 253 -25.58 10.14 -1.40
N ASP A 254 -25.64 10.14 -2.73
CA ASP A 254 -26.23 9.04 -3.48
C ASP A 254 -25.35 7.77 -3.49
N ILE A 255 -24.04 7.87 -3.25
CA ILE A 255 -23.14 6.70 -3.25
C ILE A 255 -23.32 5.80 -2.02
N SER A 256 -23.91 6.29 -0.94
CA SER A 256 -24.15 5.51 0.30
C SER A 256 -25.59 5.04 0.48
N LYS A 257 -26.47 5.29 -0.49
CA LYS A 257 -27.82 4.74 -0.47
C LYS A 257 -27.75 3.23 -0.57
N VAL A 258 -28.32 2.55 0.41
CA VAL A 258 -28.32 1.08 0.47
C VAL A 258 -29.22 0.53 -0.64
N PRO A 259 -28.69 -0.21 -1.62
CA PRO A 259 -29.49 -0.72 -2.71
C PRO A 259 -30.25 -1.99 -2.30
N SER A 260 -31.48 -2.14 -2.77
CA SER A 260 -32.23 -3.38 -2.64
C SER A 260 -31.69 -4.45 -3.62
N LYS A 261 -31.35 -4.01 -4.83
CA LYS A 261 -30.73 -4.84 -5.88
C LYS A 261 -29.83 -3.98 -6.76
N PHE A 262 -28.81 -4.58 -7.35
CA PHE A 262 -28.00 -3.94 -8.38
C PHE A 262 -27.61 -4.95 -9.46
N SER A 263 -27.19 -4.46 -10.63
CA SER A 263 -26.65 -5.26 -11.73
C SER A 263 -25.58 -4.47 -12.47
N ILE A 264 -24.39 -5.05 -12.64
CA ILE A 264 -23.37 -4.49 -13.53
C ILE A 264 -23.87 -4.60 -14.97
N VAL A 265 -23.91 -3.47 -15.68
CA VAL A 265 -24.39 -3.36 -17.07
C VAL A 265 -23.20 -3.39 -18.03
N GLU A 266 -22.15 -2.66 -17.70
CA GLU A 266 -20.97 -2.49 -18.55
C GLU A 266 -19.73 -2.35 -17.68
N THR A 267 -18.63 -2.98 -18.09
CA THR A 267 -17.31 -2.76 -17.50
C THR A 267 -16.29 -2.61 -18.62
N THR A 268 -15.64 -1.45 -18.67
CA THR A 268 -14.59 -1.13 -19.65
C THR A 268 -13.36 -0.64 -18.92
N TYR A 269 -12.19 -1.24 -19.16
CA TYR A 269 -10.96 -0.80 -18.53
C TYR A 269 -9.74 -1.02 -19.43
N THR A 270 -8.72 -0.19 -19.19
CA THR A 270 -7.36 -0.29 -19.72
C THR A 270 -6.42 -0.80 -18.62
N ASP A 271 -5.11 -0.73 -18.84
CA ASP A 271 -4.14 -1.05 -17.78
C ASP A 271 -4.14 -0.06 -16.61
N SER A 272 -4.72 1.13 -16.77
CA SER A 272 -4.62 2.21 -15.77
C SER A 272 -5.94 2.88 -15.38
N THR A 273 -6.99 2.78 -16.21
CA THR A 273 -8.28 3.42 -15.98
C THR A 273 -9.43 2.45 -16.25
N GLY A 274 -10.52 2.61 -15.50
CA GLY A 274 -11.69 1.76 -15.58
C GLY A 274 -12.97 2.57 -15.46
N LYS A 275 -14.03 2.07 -16.08
CA LYS A 275 -15.39 2.60 -16.01
C LYS A 275 -16.34 1.42 -15.81
N VAL A 276 -17.17 1.51 -14.77
CA VAL A 276 -18.17 0.49 -14.45
C VAL A 276 -19.53 1.16 -14.40
N VAL A 277 -20.47 0.64 -15.18
CA VAL A 277 -21.86 1.09 -15.22
C VAL A 277 -22.72 0.05 -14.51
N SER A 278 -23.52 0.48 -13.55
CA SER A 278 -24.41 -0.39 -12.77
C SER A 278 -25.81 0.21 -12.71
N ASP A 279 -26.81 -0.63 -12.92
CA ASP A 279 -28.21 -0.31 -12.65
C ASP A 279 -28.54 -0.71 -11.21
N VAL A 280 -28.99 0.26 -10.42
CA VAL A 280 -29.22 0.14 -8.98
C VAL A 280 -30.68 0.44 -8.67
N TYR A 281 -31.30 -0.43 -7.88
CA TYR A 281 -32.71 -0.42 -7.58
C TYR A 281 -32.93 -0.19 -6.08
N PHE A 282 -33.76 0.78 -5.76
CA PHE A 282 -34.15 1.14 -4.41
C PHE A 282 -35.63 0.88 -4.22
N ASP A 283 -35.97 0.12 -3.18
CA ASP A 283 -37.35 -0.19 -2.81
C ASP A 283 -37.98 0.98 -2.04
N ASP A 284 -39.09 1.52 -2.55
CA ASP A 284 -39.90 2.58 -1.91
C ASP A 284 -41.23 2.04 -1.37
N GLY A 285 -41.32 0.73 -1.12
CA GLY A 285 -42.51 0.03 -0.65
C GLY A 285 -43.41 -0.48 -1.80
N HIS A 286 -43.66 0.35 -2.81
CA HIS A 286 -44.58 0.03 -3.92
C HIS A 286 -43.87 -0.23 -5.25
N PHE A 287 -42.76 0.47 -5.51
CA PHE A 287 -42.02 0.40 -6.76
C PHE A 287 -40.52 0.30 -6.50
N TYR A 288 -39.76 -0.08 -7.52
CA TYR A 288 -38.33 0.11 -7.56
C TYR A 288 -37.98 1.42 -8.25
N VAL A 289 -37.34 2.33 -7.52
CA VAL A 289 -36.69 3.50 -8.13
C VAL A 289 -35.36 3.04 -8.73
N ALA A 290 -35.24 3.10 -10.05
CA ALA A 290 -34.07 2.66 -10.79
C ALA A 290 -33.14 3.84 -11.09
N ARG A 291 -31.86 3.70 -10.74
CA ARG A 291 -30.82 4.67 -11.03
C ARG A 291 -29.62 3.99 -11.68
N ARG A 292 -29.00 4.69 -12.61
CA ARG A 292 -27.75 4.26 -13.25
C ARG A 292 -26.57 4.96 -12.60
N TYR A 293 -25.68 4.17 -12.02
CA TYR A 293 -24.43 4.62 -11.46
C TYR A 293 -23.32 4.36 -12.48
N THR A 294 -22.49 5.36 -12.74
CA THR A 294 -21.24 5.19 -13.48
C THR A 294 -20.10 5.49 -12.53
N PHE A 295 -19.28 4.49 -12.22
CA PHE A 295 -18.08 4.62 -11.41
C PHE A 295 -16.86 4.74 -12.30
N PHE A 296 -15.97 5.66 -11.95
CA PHE A 296 -14.68 5.83 -12.60
C PHE A 296 -13.58 5.36 -11.66
N LEU A 297 -12.75 4.47 -12.16
CA LEU A 297 -11.70 3.80 -11.41
C LEU A 297 -10.34 4.10 -12.02
N LYS A 298 -9.33 4.13 -11.16
CA LYS A 298 -7.93 4.22 -11.56
C LYS A 298 -7.16 3.08 -10.90
N LYS A 299 -6.24 2.49 -11.65
CA LYS A 299 -5.35 1.44 -11.13
C LYS A 299 -4.15 2.08 -10.46
N TYR A 300 -3.90 1.70 -9.21
CA TYR A 300 -2.70 2.02 -8.47
C TYR A 300 -1.98 0.72 -8.14
N ASP A 301 -0.79 0.53 -8.72
CA ASP A 301 -0.04 -0.73 -8.72
C ASP A 301 -0.89 -1.91 -9.27
N TYR A 302 -1.54 -2.64 -8.36
CA TYR A 302 -2.37 -3.81 -8.67
C TYR A 302 -3.82 -3.67 -8.18
N CYS A 303 -4.24 -2.52 -7.65
CA CYS A 303 -5.58 -2.33 -7.08
C CYS A 303 -6.36 -1.27 -7.86
N TRP A 304 -7.64 -1.53 -8.09
CA TRP A 304 -8.57 -0.58 -8.67
C TRP A 304 -9.23 0.27 -7.57
N ILE A 305 -9.20 1.59 -7.74
CA ILE A 305 -9.73 2.56 -6.77
C ILE A 305 -10.74 3.48 -7.47
N ILE A 306 -11.92 3.61 -6.90
CA ILE A 306 -12.96 4.56 -7.33
C ILE A 306 -12.52 5.97 -6.96
N TYR A 307 -12.40 6.84 -7.96
CA TYR A 307 -12.00 8.24 -7.76
C TYR A 307 -13.10 9.24 -8.14
N ASP A 308 -14.13 8.77 -8.86
CA ASP A 308 -15.30 9.57 -9.24
C ASP A 308 -16.51 8.67 -9.49
N TYR A 309 -17.72 9.25 -9.40
CA TYR A 309 -18.95 8.59 -9.77
C TYR A 309 -20.01 9.59 -10.24
N THR A 310 -20.94 9.11 -11.07
CA THR A 310 -22.12 9.86 -11.47
C THR A 310 -23.37 9.01 -11.30
N VAL A 311 -24.50 9.67 -11.01
CA VAL A 311 -25.80 9.03 -10.81
C VAL A 311 -26.81 9.67 -11.73
N GLN A 312 -27.52 8.84 -12.48
CA GLN A 312 -28.60 9.26 -13.38
C GLN A 312 -29.89 8.54 -12.96
N ASN A 313 -30.98 9.29 -12.81
CA ASN A 313 -32.28 8.67 -12.59
C ASN A 313 -32.77 8.06 -13.90
N THR A 314 -33.07 6.75 -13.87
CA THR A 314 -33.53 6.00 -15.05
C THR A 314 -35.02 5.68 -15.00
N GLY A 315 -35.72 6.12 -13.96
CA GLY A 315 -37.17 6.00 -13.82
C GLY A 315 -37.60 5.03 -12.73
N ILE A 316 -38.87 4.63 -12.79
CA ILE A 316 -39.53 3.76 -11.82
C ILE A 316 -39.90 2.45 -12.52
N LYS A 317 -39.72 1.32 -11.83
CA LYS A 317 -40.17 -0.01 -12.28
C LYS A 317 -41.17 -0.59 -11.29
N GLU A 318 -42.21 -1.24 -11.80
CA GLU A 318 -43.09 -2.07 -10.97
C GLU A 318 -42.30 -3.26 -10.40
N LYS A 319 -42.71 -3.70 -9.21
CA LYS A 319 -42.04 -4.75 -8.44
C LYS A 319 -42.18 -6.14 -9.05
#